data_AF-A0A250JJF2-F1
#
_entry.id   AF-A0A250JJF2-F1
#
_cell.length_a   1.000
_cell.length_b   1.000
_cell.length_c   1.000
_cell.angle_alpha   90.00
_cell.angle_beta   90.00
_cell.angle_gamma   90.00
#
_symmetry.space_group_name_H-M   'P 1'
#
loop_
_entity.id
_entity.type
_entity.pdbx_description
1 polymer ?
#
loop_
_entity_poly.entity_id
_entity_poly.type
_entity_poly.pdbx_seq_one_letter_code
_entity_poly.pdbx_strand_id
1 'polypeptide(L)'
;MTISKLLSASDALVADQWQKLQPPGDSTAYRLLKEAGFFIWRTGQLYRFEDYLVRPSADRAVDVRTSWRGENGEEASEAWQTLARIRDTLQSAEKKNLIQVARAQLEFIASTGQCEEFHDYLKTFYRNPPPVIARFDTRDEAETWLRNLPEPPSSAYILVGNEYLEVFYSRERGVRALRRDYALERFIEAVASRGLPAPAASFDTHAEAAAWWKNHPAPPLSVFVRIAGELHFAVFHKKIDYRSLHPISILEDWRREQERIAEQEKTRSR
;
A
#
# COMPACT_ATOMS: atom_id res chain seq x y z
N MET A 1 13.41 -12.13 14.57
CA MET A 1 12.26 -11.21 14.44
C MET A 1 11.80 -11.26 12.99
N THR A 2 10.50 -11.32 12.70
CA THR A 2 10.03 -11.29 11.29
C THR A 2 10.26 -9.91 10.69
N ILE A 3 10.43 -9.81 9.37
CA ILE A 3 10.60 -8.53 8.68
C ILE A 3 9.44 -7.55 8.98
N SER A 4 8.20 -8.04 9.05
CA SER A 4 7.04 -7.20 9.44
C SER A 4 7.20 -6.60 10.84
N LYS A 5 7.64 -7.38 11.84
CA LYS A 5 7.91 -6.86 13.19
C LYS A 5 9.08 -5.88 13.22
N LEU A 6 10.10 -6.11 12.39
CA LEU A 6 11.24 -5.21 12.25
C LEU A 6 10.80 -3.84 11.71
N LEU A 7 9.97 -3.84 10.66
CA LEU A 7 9.40 -2.61 10.09
C LEU A 7 8.57 -1.85 11.13
N SER A 8 7.63 -2.52 11.81
CA SER A 8 6.80 -1.85 12.82
C SER A 8 7.61 -1.28 13.99
N ALA A 9 8.66 -1.98 14.45
CA ALA A 9 9.54 -1.49 15.51
C ALA A 9 10.38 -0.29 15.04
N SER A 10 10.85 -0.31 13.79
CA SER A 10 11.54 0.81 13.14
C SER A 10 10.64 2.04 13.07
N ASP A 11 9.43 1.89 12.53
CA ASP A 11 8.48 2.99 12.34
C ASP A 11 8.09 3.63 13.69
N ALA A 12 7.83 2.79 14.71
CA ALA A 12 7.51 3.27 16.06
C ALA A 12 8.67 4.07 16.69
N LEU A 13 9.91 3.62 16.51
CA LEU A 13 11.08 4.34 17.02
C LEU A 13 11.29 5.66 16.27
N VAL A 14 11.16 5.65 14.93
CA VAL A 14 11.30 6.87 14.12
C VAL A 14 10.27 7.91 14.54
N ALA A 15 9.01 7.51 14.74
CA ALA A 15 7.96 8.40 15.20
C ALA A 15 8.28 9.04 16.56
N ASP A 16 8.67 8.23 17.55
CA ASP A 16 9.05 8.70 18.90
C ASP A 16 10.24 9.66 18.87
N GLN A 17 11.28 9.34 18.09
CA GLN A 17 12.48 10.18 18.01
C GLN A 17 12.26 11.45 17.20
N TRP A 18 11.46 11.39 16.14
CA TRP A 18 11.11 12.57 15.34
C TRP A 18 10.37 13.60 16.16
N GLN A 19 9.38 13.16 16.95
CA GLN A 19 8.60 14.02 17.84
C GLN A 19 9.46 14.73 18.90
N LYS A 20 10.59 14.13 19.30
CA LYS A 20 11.55 14.73 20.25
C LYS A 20 12.45 15.78 19.62
N LEU A 21 12.69 15.72 18.31
CA LEU A 21 13.60 16.62 17.62
C LEU A 21 12.92 17.90 17.11
N GLN A 22 11.65 17.85 16.75
CA GLN A 22 10.89 19.02 16.29
C GLN A 22 9.45 18.98 16.82
N PRO A 23 8.85 20.15 17.16
CA PRO A 23 7.43 20.22 17.46
C PRO A 23 6.62 19.76 16.22
N PRO A 24 5.42 19.19 16.43
CA PRO A 24 4.72 18.42 15.40
C PRO A 24 4.16 19.34 14.30
N GLY A 25 4.95 19.53 13.24
CA GLY A 25 4.43 19.80 11.91
C GLY A 25 4.43 18.50 11.10
N ASP A 26 3.36 18.28 10.32
CA ASP A 26 3.33 17.24 9.29
C ASP A 26 4.31 17.62 8.17
N SER A 27 5.62 17.45 8.42
CA SER A 27 6.62 17.76 7.41
C SER A 27 6.60 16.67 6.35
N THR A 28 6.72 17.07 5.09
CA THR A 28 6.82 16.13 3.95
C THR A 28 7.95 15.12 4.16
N ALA A 29 9.07 15.54 4.77
CA ALA A 29 10.18 14.66 5.14
C ALA A 29 9.76 13.54 6.12
N TYR A 30 8.97 13.85 7.15
CA TYR A 30 8.47 12.83 8.06
C TYR A 30 7.47 11.90 7.36
N ARG A 31 6.60 12.45 6.52
CA ARG A 31 5.62 11.67 5.74
C ARG A 31 6.32 10.65 4.84
N LEU A 32 7.42 11.03 4.19
CA LEU A 32 8.25 10.09 3.40
C LEU A 32 8.70 8.89 4.25
N LEU A 33 9.20 9.14 5.46
CA LEU A 33 9.67 8.08 6.35
C LEU A 33 8.55 7.17 6.82
N LYS A 34 7.46 7.78 7.29
CA LYS A 34 6.29 7.06 7.80
C LYS A 34 5.71 6.12 6.74
N GLU A 35 5.67 6.57 5.49
CA GLU A 35 4.96 5.87 4.42
C GLU A 35 5.85 4.92 3.61
N ALA A 36 7.19 5.01 3.71
CA ALA A 36 8.11 4.14 2.97
C ALA A 36 7.95 2.65 3.32
N GLY A 37 7.84 2.33 4.62
CA GLY A 37 7.57 0.97 5.08
C GLY A 37 6.23 0.43 4.58
N PHE A 38 5.18 1.26 4.62
CA PHE A 38 3.87 0.91 4.09
C PHE A 38 3.88 0.70 2.57
N PHE A 39 4.60 1.53 1.82
CA PHE A 39 4.74 1.37 0.38
C PHE A 39 5.39 0.02 0.03
N ILE A 40 6.52 -0.32 0.67
CA ILE A 40 7.20 -1.61 0.48
C ILE A 40 6.25 -2.77 0.79
N TRP A 41 5.49 -2.67 1.89
CA TRP A 41 4.53 -3.69 2.30
C TRP A 41 3.37 -3.83 1.30
N ARG A 42 2.68 -2.72 0.99
CA ARG A 42 1.50 -2.68 0.09
C ARG A 42 1.80 -3.06 -1.36
N THR A 43 3.04 -2.88 -1.79
CA THR A 43 3.47 -3.23 -3.16
C THR A 43 4.02 -4.66 -3.27
N GLY A 44 3.96 -5.46 -2.20
CA GLY A 44 4.36 -6.87 -2.24
C GLY A 44 5.83 -7.11 -2.00
N GLN A 45 6.61 -6.09 -1.62
CA GLN A 45 8.07 -6.11 -1.71
C GLN A 45 8.76 -6.43 -0.38
N LEU A 46 8.00 -6.86 0.63
CA LEU A 46 8.49 -7.14 1.98
C LEU A 46 9.73 -8.04 2.00
N TYR A 47 9.71 -9.14 1.24
CA TYR A 47 10.81 -10.10 1.18
C TYR A 47 11.98 -9.63 0.30
N ARG A 48 11.70 -8.87 -0.77
CA ARG A 48 12.77 -8.21 -1.56
C ARG A 48 13.53 -7.20 -0.71
N PHE A 49 12.82 -6.50 0.17
CA PHE A 49 13.43 -5.59 1.13
C PHE A 49 14.19 -6.35 2.23
N GLU A 50 13.68 -7.49 2.72
CA GLU A 50 14.43 -8.36 3.64
C GLU A 50 15.76 -8.80 3.01
N ASP A 51 15.75 -9.28 1.77
CA ASP A 51 16.96 -9.70 1.06
C ASP A 51 17.90 -8.52 0.81
N TYR A 52 17.34 -7.34 0.54
CA TYR A 52 18.11 -6.10 0.45
C TYR A 52 18.84 -5.82 1.76
N LEU A 53 18.20 -5.97 2.93
CA LEU A 53 18.83 -5.71 4.23
C LEU A 53 20.05 -6.59 4.53
N VAL A 54 20.09 -7.80 3.98
CA VAL A 54 21.20 -8.77 4.17
C VAL A 54 22.42 -8.40 3.33
N ARG A 55 22.26 -7.63 2.26
CA ARG A 55 23.39 -7.21 1.40
C ARG A 55 24.39 -6.35 2.18
N PRO A 56 25.70 -6.47 1.91
CA PRO A 56 26.70 -5.56 2.44
C PRO A 56 26.30 -4.10 2.18
N SER A 57 26.54 -3.21 3.14
CA SER A 57 26.17 -1.79 2.99
C SER A 57 26.84 -1.12 1.79
N ALA A 58 28.03 -1.59 1.38
CA ALA A 58 28.71 -1.10 0.18
C ALA A 58 27.91 -1.42 -1.11
N ASP A 59 27.25 -2.58 -1.16
CA ASP A 59 26.45 -3.04 -2.31
C ASP A 59 25.05 -2.42 -2.33
N ARG A 60 24.64 -1.82 -1.20
CA ARG A 60 23.40 -1.05 -1.04
C ARG A 60 23.58 0.44 -1.26
N ALA A 61 24.82 0.92 -1.25
CA ALA A 61 25.12 2.34 -1.16
C ALA A 61 24.63 3.08 -2.40
N VAL A 62 23.42 3.61 -2.30
CA VAL A 62 22.85 4.55 -3.24
C VAL A 62 22.84 5.90 -2.56
N ASP A 63 23.39 6.91 -3.23
CA ASP A 63 23.31 8.26 -2.72
C ASP A 63 21.88 8.77 -2.89
N VAL A 64 21.12 8.66 -1.79
CA VAL A 64 19.74 9.15 -1.66
C VAL A 64 19.63 10.61 -2.10
N ARG A 65 20.67 11.43 -1.86
CA ARG A 65 20.66 12.86 -2.25
C ARG A 65 20.66 13.07 -3.75
N THR A 66 21.22 12.13 -4.52
CA THR A 66 21.32 12.24 -5.98
C THR A 66 20.35 11.34 -6.73
N SER A 67 19.76 10.35 -6.05
CA SER A 67 18.85 9.35 -6.63
C SER A 67 17.38 9.74 -6.52
N TRP A 68 17.04 10.56 -5.53
CA TRP A 68 15.72 11.18 -5.41
C TRP A 68 15.72 12.51 -6.19
N ARG A 69 15.79 12.44 -7.52
CA ARG A 69 15.70 13.64 -8.37
C ARG A 69 14.25 14.02 -8.61
N GLY A 70 13.98 15.32 -8.64
CA GLY A 70 12.64 15.85 -8.92
C GLY A 70 11.86 16.20 -7.66
N GLU A 71 10.54 15.99 -7.69
CA GLU A 71 9.64 16.33 -6.59
C GLU A 71 9.99 15.51 -5.33
N ASN A 72 10.00 16.15 -4.16
CA ASN A 72 10.40 15.59 -2.85
C ASN A 72 11.89 15.23 -2.66
N GLY A 73 12.79 15.60 -3.58
CA GLY A 73 14.23 15.26 -3.46
C GLY A 73 14.95 15.94 -2.27
N GLU A 74 14.58 17.18 -1.97
CA GLU A 74 15.10 17.92 -0.81
C GLU A 74 14.59 17.30 0.49
N GLU A 75 13.32 16.93 0.54
CA GLU A 75 12.67 16.31 1.69
C GLU A 75 13.17 14.88 1.94
N ALA A 76 13.47 14.12 0.89
CA ALA A 76 14.14 12.82 1.02
C ALA A 76 15.56 12.99 1.60
N SER A 77 16.28 14.03 1.17
CA SER A 77 17.59 14.38 1.71
C SER A 77 17.52 14.84 3.17
N GLU A 78 16.50 15.62 3.54
CA GLU A 78 16.24 16.06 4.91
C GLU A 78 15.87 14.86 5.80
N ALA A 79 14.98 13.99 5.35
CA ALA A 79 14.59 12.76 6.04
C ALA A 79 15.82 11.89 6.31
N TRP A 80 16.67 11.70 5.29
CA TRP A 80 17.92 10.96 5.39
C TRP A 80 18.88 11.52 6.45
N GLN A 81 19.11 12.83 6.40
CA GLN A 81 20.00 13.52 7.34
C GLN A 81 19.44 13.51 8.75
N THR A 82 18.12 13.62 8.91
CA THR A 82 17.47 13.56 10.21
C THR A 82 17.58 12.18 10.83
N LEU A 83 17.39 11.10 10.05
CA LEU A 83 17.66 9.74 10.53
C LEU A 83 19.14 9.55 10.93
N ALA A 84 20.09 10.13 10.20
CA ALA A 84 21.50 10.10 10.59
C ALA A 84 21.73 10.77 11.96
N ARG A 85 21.16 11.97 12.17
CA ARG A 85 21.23 12.68 13.46
C ARG A 85 20.58 11.89 14.59
N ILE A 86 19.38 11.34 14.38
CA ILE A 86 18.70 10.48 15.37
C ILE A 86 19.60 9.30 15.75
N ARG A 87 20.18 8.61 14.76
CA ARG A 87 21.04 7.46 15.02
C ARG A 87 22.25 7.83 15.88
N ASP A 88 22.83 9.00 15.67
CA ASP A 88 24.04 9.44 16.35
C ASP A 88 23.76 9.86 17.82
N THR A 89 22.52 10.23 18.17
CA THR A 89 22.14 10.52 19.56
C THR A 89 21.78 9.27 20.37
N LEU A 90 21.39 8.17 19.70
CA LEU A 90 21.02 6.92 20.37
C LEU A 90 22.24 6.22 20.98
N GLN A 91 22.07 5.61 22.15
CA GLN A 91 23.14 4.84 22.82
C GLN A 91 23.04 3.34 22.55
N SER A 92 21.83 2.81 22.39
CA SER A 92 21.61 1.38 22.13
C SER A 92 21.93 1.00 20.69
N ALA A 93 22.78 -0.02 20.51
CA ALA A 93 23.09 -0.60 19.20
C ALA A 93 21.84 -1.14 18.48
N GLU A 94 20.90 -1.73 19.24
CA GLU A 94 19.62 -2.21 18.70
C GLU A 94 18.78 -1.06 18.14
N LYS A 95 18.65 0.04 18.90
CA LYS A 95 17.91 1.22 18.42
C LYS A 95 18.59 1.87 17.22
N LYS A 96 19.93 1.93 17.20
CA LYS A 96 20.67 2.39 16.02
C LYS A 96 20.36 1.52 14.80
N ASN A 97 20.27 0.20 14.96
CA ASN A 97 19.92 -0.71 13.88
C ASN A 97 18.50 -0.45 13.34
N LEU A 98 17.53 -0.17 14.20
CA LEU A 98 16.17 0.19 13.76
C LEU A 98 16.15 1.48 12.93
N ILE A 99 16.91 2.51 13.31
CA ILE A 99 17.06 3.72 12.47
C ILE A 99 17.74 3.42 11.13
N GLN A 100 18.66 2.45 11.09
CA GLN A 100 19.28 2.01 9.85
C GLN A 100 18.30 1.25 8.94
N VAL A 101 17.32 0.55 9.50
CA VAL A 101 16.24 -0.06 8.71
C VAL A 101 15.38 1.02 8.05
N ALA A 102 15.00 2.06 8.78
CA ALA A 102 14.26 3.20 8.19
C ALA A 102 15.03 3.87 7.05
N ARG A 103 16.36 4.02 7.21
CA ARG A 103 17.23 4.49 6.14
C ARG A 103 17.20 3.53 4.95
N ALA A 104 17.43 2.24 5.20
CA ALA A 104 17.43 1.24 4.14
C ALA A 104 16.13 1.22 3.32
N GLN A 105 14.97 1.57 3.88
CA GLN A 105 13.72 1.71 3.11
C GLN A 105 13.82 2.76 2.00
N LEU A 106 14.36 3.95 2.32
CA LEU A 106 14.56 5.02 1.32
C LEU A 106 15.61 4.64 0.28
N GLU A 107 16.69 3.98 0.70
CA GLU A 107 17.70 3.47 -0.24
C GLU A 107 17.13 2.36 -1.14
N PHE A 108 16.30 1.48 -0.59
CA PHE A 108 15.66 0.41 -1.35
C PHE A 108 14.76 0.99 -2.44
N ILE A 109 13.90 1.96 -2.11
CA ILE A 109 13.02 2.62 -3.08
C ILE A 109 13.87 3.32 -4.18
N ALA A 110 14.96 3.98 -3.81
CA ALA A 110 15.87 4.61 -4.78
C ALA A 110 16.60 3.60 -5.68
N SER A 111 17.23 2.59 -5.07
CA SER A 111 18.04 1.59 -5.76
C SER A 111 17.23 0.71 -6.71
N THR A 112 15.92 0.61 -6.48
CA THR A 112 14.98 -0.12 -7.34
C THR A 112 14.28 0.77 -8.36
N GLY A 113 14.61 2.07 -8.41
CA GLY A 113 14.04 3.02 -9.38
C GLY A 113 12.58 3.40 -9.10
N GLN A 114 12.12 3.27 -7.86
CA GLN A 114 10.71 3.44 -7.48
C GLN A 114 10.37 4.82 -6.89
N CYS A 115 11.28 5.79 -6.95
CA CYS A 115 11.06 7.12 -6.39
C CYS A 115 9.78 7.78 -6.91
N GLU A 116 9.53 7.73 -8.23
CA GLU A 116 8.33 8.32 -8.84
C GLU A 116 7.04 7.57 -8.44
N GLU A 117 7.06 6.22 -8.42
CA GLU A 117 5.92 5.40 -8.00
C GLU A 117 5.57 5.66 -6.52
N PHE A 118 6.58 5.79 -5.67
CA PHE A 118 6.37 6.10 -4.25
C PHE A 118 5.84 7.52 -4.06
N HIS A 119 6.32 8.48 -4.86
CA HIS A 119 5.81 9.84 -4.83
C HIS A 119 4.34 9.93 -5.24
N ASP A 120 3.97 9.27 -6.33
CA ASP A 120 2.57 9.13 -6.75
C ASP A 120 1.73 8.49 -5.64
N TYR A 121 2.28 7.48 -4.96
CA TYR A 121 1.63 6.84 -3.81
C TYR A 121 1.37 7.84 -2.68
N LEU A 122 2.32 8.69 -2.29
CA LEU A 122 2.13 9.68 -1.22
C LEU A 122 1.00 10.68 -1.51
N LYS A 123 0.84 11.07 -2.78
CA LYS A 123 -0.24 11.97 -3.22
C LYS A 123 -1.62 11.33 -3.12
N THR A 124 -1.67 10.00 -3.24
CA THR A 124 -2.89 9.26 -3.59
C THR A 124 -3.35 8.30 -2.51
N PHE A 125 -2.48 7.95 -1.55
CA PHE A 125 -2.67 6.87 -0.57
C PHE A 125 -3.96 7.00 0.24
N TYR A 126 -4.24 8.18 0.83
CA TYR A 126 -5.47 8.39 1.61
C TYR A 126 -6.72 8.64 0.76
N ARG A 127 -6.55 8.72 -0.57
CA ARG A 127 -7.62 9.10 -1.51
C ARG A 127 -8.00 8.00 -2.48
N ASN A 128 -7.30 6.86 -2.47
CA ASN A 128 -7.50 5.78 -3.42
C ASN A 128 -7.38 4.42 -2.75
N PRO A 129 -8.01 3.37 -3.33
CA PRO A 129 -7.84 2.02 -2.83
C PRO A 129 -6.38 1.55 -3.00
N PRO A 130 -5.98 0.49 -2.28
CA PRO A 130 -4.64 -0.06 -2.43
C PRO A 130 -4.31 -0.42 -3.89
N PRO A 131 -3.05 -0.24 -4.32
CA PRO A 131 -2.65 -0.57 -5.67
C PRO A 131 -2.75 -2.07 -5.93
N VAL A 132 -3.20 -2.41 -7.13
CA VAL A 132 -3.29 -3.78 -7.63
C VAL A 132 -2.09 -4.06 -8.53
N ILE A 133 -1.46 -5.23 -8.37
CA ILE A 133 -0.25 -5.61 -9.12
C ILE A 133 -0.51 -6.56 -10.29
N ALA A 134 -1.63 -7.27 -10.29
CA ALA A 134 -2.01 -8.21 -11.34
C ALA A 134 -3.53 -8.40 -11.39
N ARG A 135 -4.02 -8.90 -12.51
CA ARG A 135 -5.44 -9.21 -12.73
C ARG A 135 -5.57 -10.57 -13.40
N PHE A 136 -6.60 -11.31 -13.00
CA PHE A 136 -7.00 -12.60 -13.55
C PHE A 136 -8.52 -12.62 -13.72
N ASP A 137 -9.01 -13.43 -14.66
CA ASP A 137 -10.45 -13.57 -14.84
C ASP A 137 -11.01 -14.61 -13.87
N THR A 138 -10.22 -15.63 -13.52
CA THR A 138 -10.61 -16.69 -12.58
C THR A 138 -9.65 -16.86 -11.41
N ARG A 139 -10.16 -17.45 -10.33
CA ARG A 139 -9.34 -17.77 -9.16
C ARG A 139 -8.28 -18.81 -9.48
N ASP A 140 -8.60 -19.81 -10.31
CA ASP A 140 -7.68 -20.88 -10.69
C ASP A 140 -6.47 -20.34 -11.46
N GLU A 141 -6.68 -19.36 -12.33
CA GLU A 141 -5.60 -18.64 -13.02
C GLU A 141 -4.70 -17.90 -12.03
N ALA A 142 -5.30 -17.15 -11.10
CA ALA A 142 -4.56 -16.39 -10.09
C ALA A 142 -3.74 -17.31 -9.17
N GLU A 143 -4.32 -18.44 -8.75
CA GLU A 143 -3.61 -19.41 -7.91
C GLU A 143 -2.51 -20.13 -8.69
N THR A 144 -2.73 -20.43 -9.97
CA THR A 144 -1.69 -21.02 -10.83
C THR A 144 -0.53 -20.07 -11.04
N TRP A 145 -0.82 -18.78 -11.29
CA TRP A 145 0.19 -17.73 -11.33
C TRP A 145 0.99 -17.70 -10.02
N LEU A 146 0.31 -17.65 -8.87
CA LEU A 146 0.96 -17.57 -7.56
C LEU A 146 1.85 -18.79 -7.26
N ARG A 147 1.41 -19.99 -7.64
CA ARG A 147 2.21 -21.23 -7.48
C ARG A 147 3.47 -21.22 -8.33
N ASN A 148 3.44 -20.62 -9.50
CA ASN A 148 4.55 -20.63 -10.45
C ASN A 148 5.59 -19.51 -10.21
N LEU A 149 5.33 -18.56 -9.30
CA LEU A 149 6.31 -17.54 -8.96
C LEU A 149 7.45 -18.14 -8.11
N PRO A 150 8.73 -17.94 -8.49
CA PRO A 150 9.85 -18.34 -7.63
C PRO A 150 9.84 -17.53 -6.33
N GLU A 151 9.57 -16.23 -6.44
CA GLU A 151 9.48 -15.28 -5.33
C GLU A 151 8.11 -14.58 -5.34
N PRO A 152 7.10 -15.13 -4.65
CA PRO A 152 5.79 -14.49 -4.56
C PRO A 152 5.85 -13.14 -3.84
N PRO A 153 5.07 -12.14 -4.28
CA PRO A 153 4.86 -10.93 -3.51
C PRO A 153 4.11 -11.27 -2.20
N SER A 154 4.34 -10.48 -1.15
CA SER A 154 3.62 -10.62 0.13
C SER A 154 2.87 -9.35 0.48
N SER A 155 1.57 -9.48 0.74
CA SER A 155 0.64 -8.39 1.06
C SER A 155 0.36 -7.40 -0.09
N ALA A 156 0.60 -7.82 -1.33
CA ALA A 156 0.12 -7.12 -2.51
C ALA A 156 -1.32 -7.49 -2.83
N TYR A 157 -2.04 -6.61 -3.53
CA TYR A 157 -3.38 -6.90 -4.02
C TYR A 157 -3.38 -7.30 -5.50
N ILE A 158 -4.24 -8.24 -5.86
CA ILE A 158 -4.58 -8.62 -7.23
C ILE A 158 -6.08 -8.47 -7.44
N LEU A 159 -6.52 -8.44 -8.70
CA LEU A 159 -7.92 -8.56 -9.05
C LEU A 159 -8.21 -9.97 -9.59
N VAL A 160 -9.27 -10.59 -9.09
CA VAL A 160 -9.88 -11.77 -9.71
C VAL A 160 -11.29 -11.38 -10.13
N GLY A 161 -11.55 -11.31 -11.44
CA GLY A 161 -12.70 -10.56 -11.94
C GLY A 161 -12.61 -9.10 -11.49
N ASN A 162 -13.52 -8.65 -10.62
CA ASN A 162 -13.44 -7.32 -9.97
C ASN A 162 -13.27 -7.42 -8.44
N GLU A 163 -12.91 -8.59 -7.90
CA GLU A 163 -12.69 -8.79 -6.47
C GLU A 163 -11.23 -8.53 -6.08
N TYR A 164 -11.02 -7.81 -4.99
CA TYR A 164 -9.69 -7.52 -4.44
C TYR A 164 -9.15 -8.71 -3.61
N LEU A 165 -8.23 -9.44 -4.22
CA LEU A 165 -7.37 -10.52 -3.70
C LEU A 165 -6.14 -10.02 -2.93
N GLU A 166 -5.96 -10.23 -1.63
CA GLU A 166 -4.61 -10.12 -1.02
C GLU A 166 -3.79 -11.38 -1.35
N VAL A 167 -2.58 -11.20 -1.87
CA VAL A 167 -1.58 -12.25 -1.98
C VAL A 167 -0.84 -12.37 -0.65
N PHE A 168 -1.12 -13.45 0.07
CA PHE A 168 -0.40 -13.81 1.27
C PHE A 168 0.73 -14.78 0.94
N TYR A 169 1.96 -14.43 1.32
CA TYR A 169 3.10 -15.32 1.25
C TYR A 169 3.84 -15.33 2.60
N SER A 170 4.10 -16.52 3.14
CA SER A 170 5.05 -16.72 4.23
C SER A 170 6.21 -17.55 3.72
N ARG A 171 7.37 -16.90 3.57
CA ARG A 171 8.63 -17.54 3.18
C ARG A 171 9.04 -18.63 4.16
N GLU A 172 8.89 -18.38 5.46
CA GLU A 172 9.31 -19.30 6.53
C GLU A 172 8.51 -20.60 6.53
N ARG A 173 7.23 -20.53 6.14
CA ARG A 173 6.34 -21.69 6.08
C ARG A 173 6.16 -22.24 4.66
N GLY A 174 6.71 -21.57 3.65
CA GLY A 174 6.45 -21.87 2.24
C GLY A 174 4.97 -21.74 1.84
N VAL A 175 4.15 -21.02 2.63
CA VAL A 175 2.70 -20.93 2.41
C VAL A 175 2.39 -19.77 1.48
N ARG A 176 1.64 -20.06 0.42
CA ARG A 176 1.14 -19.09 -0.56
C ARG A 176 -0.38 -19.21 -0.61
N ALA A 177 -1.09 -18.10 -0.47
CA ALA A 177 -2.54 -18.10 -0.50
C ALA A 177 -3.10 -16.79 -1.05
N LEU A 178 -4.30 -16.87 -1.62
CA LEU A 178 -5.11 -15.70 -1.94
C LEU A 178 -6.20 -15.54 -0.87
N ARG A 179 -6.24 -14.37 -0.24
CA ARG A 179 -7.17 -14.08 0.86
C ARG A 179 -7.99 -12.86 0.54
N ARG A 180 -9.26 -12.90 0.92
CA ARG A 180 -10.08 -11.70 0.94
C ARG A 180 -9.72 -10.89 2.19
N ASP A 181 -9.24 -9.68 1.98
CA ASP A 181 -8.87 -8.75 3.05
C ASP A 181 -9.77 -7.50 3.04
N TYR A 182 -10.82 -7.47 2.19
CA TYR A 182 -11.84 -6.42 2.16
C TYR A 182 -11.27 -5.00 2.07
N ALA A 183 -10.13 -4.84 1.40
CA ALA A 183 -9.39 -3.59 1.43
C ALA A 183 -10.10 -2.47 0.66
N LEU A 184 -10.82 -2.83 -0.41
CA LEU A 184 -11.66 -1.90 -1.15
C LEU A 184 -12.88 -1.50 -0.31
N GLU A 185 -13.56 -2.46 0.31
CA GLU A 185 -14.73 -2.24 1.14
C GLU A 185 -14.40 -1.33 2.33
N ARG A 186 -13.30 -1.61 3.05
CA ARG A 186 -12.81 -0.76 4.14
C ARG A 186 -12.47 0.66 3.66
N PHE A 187 -11.90 0.79 2.46
CA PHE A 187 -11.63 2.10 1.88
C PHE A 187 -12.94 2.86 1.59
N ILE A 188 -13.89 2.22 0.89
CA ILE A 188 -15.17 2.84 0.54
C ILE A 188 -15.95 3.20 1.82
N GLU A 189 -15.94 2.35 2.85
CA GLU A 189 -16.56 2.63 4.14
C GLU A 189 -15.96 3.87 4.81
N ALA A 190 -14.62 3.99 4.82
CA ALA A 190 -13.94 5.16 5.38
C ALA A 190 -14.22 6.46 4.62
N VAL A 191 -14.45 6.38 3.31
CA VAL A 191 -14.90 7.52 2.50
C VAL A 191 -16.37 7.82 2.79
N ALA A 192 -17.22 6.81 2.82
CA ALA A 192 -18.65 6.95 3.07
C ALA A 192 -18.94 7.54 4.45
N SER A 193 -18.17 7.17 5.48
CA SER A 193 -18.31 7.69 6.84
C SER A 193 -18.00 9.18 6.96
N ARG A 194 -17.29 9.76 5.98
CA ARG A 194 -16.99 11.20 5.89
C ARG A 194 -17.96 11.97 4.99
N GLY A 195 -18.93 11.28 4.41
CA GLY A 195 -19.82 11.80 3.37
C GLY A 195 -19.33 11.41 1.99
N LEU A 196 -20.20 10.74 1.22
CA LEU A 196 -19.89 10.34 -0.15
C LEU A 196 -19.80 11.58 -1.05
N PRO A 197 -18.74 11.69 -1.87
CA PRO A 197 -18.66 12.72 -2.90
C PRO A 197 -19.85 12.66 -3.87
N ALA A 198 -20.17 13.80 -4.49
CA ALA A 198 -21.12 13.82 -5.58
C ALA A 198 -20.63 12.92 -6.74
N PRO A 199 -21.52 12.17 -7.39
CA PRO A 199 -21.14 11.33 -8.53
C PRO A 199 -20.66 12.22 -9.68
N ALA A 200 -19.54 11.86 -10.30
CA ALA A 200 -18.95 12.56 -11.42
C ALA A 200 -19.79 12.41 -12.71
N ALA A 201 -20.57 11.33 -12.82
CA ALA A 201 -21.46 11.06 -13.94
C ALA A 201 -22.60 10.12 -13.52
N SER A 202 -23.67 10.07 -14.31
CA SER A 202 -24.81 9.16 -14.13
C SER A 202 -25.14 8.47 -15.46
N PHE A 203 -25.45 7.18 -15.41
CA PHE A 203 -25.72 6.31 -16.55
C PHE A 203 -26.93 5.43 -16.29
N ASP A 204 -27.64 5.04 -17.34
CA ASP A 204 -28.79 4.13 -17.23
C ASP A 204 -28.35 2.68 -17.17
N THR A 205 -27.21 2.35 -17.81
CA THR A 205 -26.71 0.97 -17.86
C THR A 205 -25.24 0.85 -17.45
N HIS A 206 -24.87 -0.33 -16.94
CA HIS A 206 -23.48 -0.64 -16.63
C HIS A 206 -22.59 -0.62 -17.89
N ALA A 207 -23.12 -1.00 -19.05
CA ALA A 207 -22.37 -1.00 -20.31
C ALA A 207 -21.96 0.43 -20.72
N GLU A 208 -22.86 1.41 -20.58
CA GLU A 208 -22.56 2.83 -20.83
C GLU A 208 -21.49 3.35 -19.89
N ALA A 209 -21.64 3.10 -18.58
CA ALA A 209 -20.67 3.53 -17.57
C ALA A 209 -19.28 2.90 -17.82
N ALA A 210 -19.24 1.62 -18.17
CA ALA A 210 -17.99 0.92 -18.48
C ALA A 210 -17.33 1.48 -19.75
N ALA A 211 -18.11 1.78 -20.79
CA ALA A 211 -17.60 2.41 -22.01
C ALA A 211 -17.08 3.83 -21.74
N TRP A 212 -17.80 4.63 -20.96
CA TRP A 212 -17.35 5.95 -20.52
C TRP A 212 -16.04 5.87 -19.74
N TRP A 213 -15.96 4.97 -18.77
CA TRP A 213 -14.78 4.85 -17.92
C TRP A 213 -13.56 4.39 -18.72
N LYS A 214 -13.76 3.39 -19.59
CA LYS A 214 -12.72 2.86 -20.48
C LYS A 214 -12.14 3.93 -21.40
N ASN A 215 -13.00 4.81 -21.94
CA ASN A 215 -12.61 5.81 -22.92
C ASN A 215 -12.22 7.17 -22.31
N HIS A 216 -12.21 7.29 -20.98
CA HIS A 216 -11.82 8.53 -20.32
C HIS A 216 -10.33 8.83 -20.61
N PRO A 217 -9.98 9.98 -21.22
CA PRO A 217 -8.63 10.21 -21.78
C PRO A 217 -7.54 10.40 -20.72
N ALA A 218 -7.89 11.01 -19.58
CA ALA A 218 -7.03 11.13 -18.41
C ALA A 218 -7.88 10.80 -17.17
N PRO A 219 -8.15 9.51 -16.90
CA PRO A 219 -9.04 9.13 -15.81
C PRO A 219 -8.41 9.53 -14.48
N PRO A 220 -9.16 10.15 -13.55
CA PRO A 220 -8.74 10.20 -12.16
C PRO A 220 -8.51 8.78 -11.63
N LEU A 221 -7.72 8.62 -10.57
CA LEU A 221 -7.48 7.28 -10.00
C LEU A 221 -8.76 6.64 -9.46
N SER A 222 -9.69 7.45 -8.95
CA SER A 222 -11.02 6.97 -8.60
C SER A 222 -12.05 8.10 -8.59
N VAL A 223 -13.30 7.73 -8.89
CA VAL A 223 -14.49 8.61 -8.80
C VAL A 223 -15.73 7.80 -8.45
N PHE A 224 -16.73 8.47 -7.90
CA PHE A 224 -18.06 7.89 -7.77
C PHE A 224 -18.89 8.19 -9.02
N VAL A 225 -19.70 7.24 -9.46
CA VAL A 225 -20.66 7.39 -10.57
C VAL A 225 -21.98 6.76 -10.19
N ARG A 226 -23.08 7.18 -10.83
CA ARG A 226 -24.39 6.53 -10.66
C ARG A 226 -24.70 5.66 -11.86
N ILE A 227 -25.17 4.44 -11.63
CA ILE A 227 -25.53 3.48 -12.68
C ILE A 227 -26.89 2.90 -12.29
N ALA A 228 -27.90 3.07 -13.15
CA ALA A 228 -29.26 2.58 -12.91
C ALA A 228 -29.82 2.97 -11.51
N GLY A 229 -29.49 4.18 -11.04
CA GLY A 229 -29.87 4.67 -9.71
C GLY A 229 -28.93 4.30 -8.56
N GLU A 230 -28.10 3.26 -8.69
CA GLU A 230 -27.14 2.82 -7.68
C GLU A 230 -25.80 3.56 -7.80
N LEU A 231 -25.21 3.95 -6.66
CA LEU A 231 -23.87 4.53 -6.65
C LEU A 231 -22.81 3.43 -6.82
N HIS A 232 -21.82 3.71 -7.65
CA HIS A 232 -20.68 2.85 -7.94
C HIS A 232 -19.39 3.62 -7.73
N PHE A 233 -18.34 2.90 -7.36
CA PHE A 233 -16.98 3.39 -7.25
C PHE A 233 -16.17 2.92 -8.47
N ALA A 234 -15.78 3.87 -9.31
CA ALA A 234 -14.94 3.65 -10.48
C ALA A 234 -13.48 3.80 -10.08
N VAL A 235 -12.65 2.82 -10.43
CA VAL A 235 -11.22 2.80 -10.05
C VAL A 235 -10.37 2.61 -11.31
N PHE A 236 -9.29 3.38 -11.40
CA PHE A 236 -8.24 3.22 -12.39
C PHE A 236 -6.98 2.66 -11.72
N HIS A 237 -6.68 1.41 -12.04
CA HIS A 237 -5.53 0.66 -11.57
C HIS A 237 -4.33 0.94 -12.47
N LYS A 238 -3.70 2.11 -12.28
CA LYS A 238 -2.60 2.63 -13.13
C LYS A 238 -1.52 1.58 -13.44
N LYS A 239 -1.15 0.76 -12.46
CA LYS A 239 -0.06 -0.25 -12.57
C LYS A 239 -0.36 -1.36 -13.58
N ILE A 240 -1.63 -1.68 -13.79
CA ILE A 240 -2.07 -2.75 -14.71
C ILE A 240 -2.92 -2.19 -15.85
N ASP A 241 -2.95 -0.86 -16.01
CA ASP A 241 -3.82 -0.10 -16.94
C ASP A 241 -5.24 -0.67 -17.03
N TYR A 242 -5.83 -0.96 -15.86
CA TYR A 242 -7.15 -1.55 -15.78
C TYR A 242 -8.14 -0.61 -15.12
N ARG A 243 -9.41 -0.73 -15.52
CA ARG A 243 -10.50 0.15 -15.10
C ARG A 243 -11.66 -0.71 -14.62
N SER A 244 -12.07 -0.54 -13.37
CA SER A 244 -13.17 -1.29 -12.75
C SER A 244 -14.28 -0.39 -12.25
N LEU A 245 -15.46 -0.98 -12.11
CA LEU A 245 -16.64 -0.40 -11.49
C LEU A 245 -17.07 -1.34 -10.35
N HIS A 246 -17.27 -0.78 -9.16
CA HIS A 246 -17.67 -1.54 -7.98
C HIS A 246 -18.96 -0.95 -7.40
N PRO A 247 -20.03 -1.72 -7.27
CA PRO A 247 -21.25 -1.23 -6.65
C PRO A 247 -21.02 -0.94 -5.16
N ILE A 248 -21.66 0.09 -4.61
CA ILE A 248 -21.53 0.43 -3.18
C ILE A 248 -22.23 -0.61 -2.29
N SER A 249 -23.18 -1.39 -2.84
CA SER A 249 -23.78 -2.53 -2.15
C SER A 249 -22.78 -3.58 -1.67
N ILE A 250 -21.53 -3.57 -2.17
CA ILE A 250 -20.44 -4.39 -1.62
C ILE A 250 -20.21 -4.15 -0.11
N LEU A 251 -20.59 -2.97 0.41
CA LEU A 251 -20.53 -2.66 1.83
C LEU A 251 -21.55 -3.44 2.67
N GLU A 252 -22.68 -3.86 2.09
CA GLU A 252 -23.66 -4.68 2.80
C GLU A 252 -23.11 -6.07 3.07
N ASP A 253 -22.48 -6.68 2.06
CA ASP A 253 -21.79 -7.96 2.20
C ASP A 253 -20.66 -7.87 3.23
N TRP A 254 -19.90 -6.78 3.22
CA TRP A 254 -18.86 -6.53 4.21
C TRP A 254 -19.41 -6.43 5.65
N ARG A 255 -20.51 -5.70 5.85
CA ARG A 255 -21.13 -5.58 7.19
C ARG A 255 -21.63 -6.92 7.71
N ARG A 256 -22.28 -7.71 6.87
CA ARG A 256 -22.72 -9.08 7.22
C ARG A 256 -21.54 -9.97 7.61
N GLU A 257 -20.44 -9.86 6.87
CA GLU A 257 -19.21 -10.59 7.21
C GLU A 257 -18.62 -10.13 8.55
N GLN A 258 -18.60 -8.83 8.83
CA GLN A 258 -18.15 -8.30 10.12
C GLN A 258 -18.99 -8.83 11.29
N GLU A 259 -20.31 -8.88 11.14
CA GLU A 259 -21.20 -9.48 12.14
C GLU A 259 -20.89 -10.97 12.36
N ARG A 260 -20.66 -11.71 11.26
CA ARG A 260 -20.29 -13.14 11.31
C ARG A 260 -18.96 -13.36 12.04
N ILE A 261 -17.95 -12.54 11.76
CA ILE A 261 -16.64 -12.62 12.41
C ILE A 261 -16.77 -12.31 13.91
N ALA A 262 -17.49 -11.24 14.26
CA ALA A 262 -17.69 -10.84 15.65
C ALA A 262 -18.41 -11.93 16.47
N GLU A 263 -19.38 -12.63 15.89
CA GLU A 263 -20.08 -13.74 16.56
C GLU A 263 -19.16 -14.95 16.78
N GLN A 264 -18.29 -15.26 15.81
CA GLN A 264 -17.30 -16.32 15.95
C GLN A 264 -16.26 -16.03 17.03
N GLU A 265 -15.82 -14.77 17.16
CA GLU A 265 -14.89 -14.34 18.20
C GLU A 265 -15.51 -14.41 19.60
N LYS A 266 -16.77 -14.01 19.75
CA LYS A 266 -17.54 -14.18 21.00
C LYS A 266 -17.68 -15.64 21.39
N THR A 267 -17.92 -16.51 20.41
CA THR A 267 -18.07 -17.97 20.65
C THR A 267 -16.74 -18.62 21.03
N ARG A 268 -15.61 -18.16 20.48
CA ARG A 268 -14.26 -18.65 20.82
C ARG A 268 -13.72 -18.16 22.15
N SER A 269 -14.26 -17.05 22.67
CA SER A 269 -13.83 -16.42 23.93
C SER A 269 -14.64 -16.88 25.15
N ARG A 270 -15.56 -17.84 24.96
CA ARG A 270 -16.35 -18.51 26.00
C ARG A 270 -15.84 -19.93 26.19
#